data_AF-A0A3N1T9B2-F1
#
_entry.id   AF-A0A3N1T9B2-F1
#
_cell.length_a   1.000
_cell.length_b   1.000
_cell.length_c   1.000
_cell.angle_alpha   90.00
_cell.angle_beta   90.00
_cell.angle_gamma   90.00
#
_symmetry.space_group_name_H-M   'P 1'
#
loop_
_entity.id
_entity.type
_entity.pdbx_description
1 polymer ?
#
loop_
_entity_poly.entity_id
_entity_poly.type
_entity_poly.pdbx_seq_one_letter_code
_entity_poly.pdbx_strand_id
1 'polypeptide(L)'
;MSHVIAPRAESEEPVYRADFAMGEHSARHLRRILRLYLNGWGLVGVADAAELAFTELIANVVRHVPGRRCQTFIFRLPDGDGVRVEVADGCPTVPRVAEGDVLDEGGRGLVLVAAVADKWGVEVRRDGGGKTVWFECLAAAPGAGAGSVTPTVRPAPRP
;
A
#
# COMPACT_ATOMS: atom_id res chain seq x y z
N MET A 1 6.93 -5.67 14.50
CA MET A 1 6.63 -5.01 13.21
C MET A 1 6.89 -3.52 13.39
N SER A 2 7.93 -2.98 12.76
CA SER A 2 8.36 -1.59 12.92
C SER A 2 7.57 -0.70 11.96
N HIS A 3 6.63 0.10 12.48
CA HIS A 3 6.00 1.17 11.73
C HIS A 3 7.05 2.25 11.48
N VAL A 4 7.54 2.35 10.25
CA VAL A 4 8.53 3.38 9.89
C VAL A 4 7.75 4.67 9.62
N ILE A 5 7.94 5.67 10.47
CA ILE A 5 7.58 7.06 10.17
C ILE A 5 8.70 7.57 9.24
N ALA A 6 8.66 7.17 7.97
CA ALA A 6 9.56 7.74 6.97
C ALA A 6 8.91 9.03 6.49
N PRO A 7 9.58 10.20 6.58
CA PRO A 7 9.07 11.40 5.95
C PRO A 7 8.95 11.17 4.44
N ARG A 8 7.96 11.81 3.81
CA ARG A 8 7.91 12.08 2.36
C ARG A 8 9.33 12.28 1.84
N ALA A 9 9.76 11.52 0.82
CA ALA A 9 11.01 11.83 0.12
C ALA A 9 10.92 13.29 -0.36
N GLU A 10 11.63 14.21 0.29
CA GLU A 10 11.40 15.66 0.18
C GLU A 10 11.76 16.24 -1.20
N SER A 11 12.08 15.42 -2.20
CA SER A 11 12.62 15.87 -3.49
C SER A 11 12.19 15.07 -4.72
N GLU A 12 11.07 14.33 -4.69
CA GLU A 12 10.58 13.64 -5.91
C GLU A 12 9.18 14.10 -6.31
N GLU A 13 9.05 14.57 -7.56
CA GLU A 13 7.76 14.92 -8.15
C GLU A 13 7.00 13.63 -8.49
N PRO A 14 5.73 13.49 -8.07
CA PRO A 14 4.96 12.30 -8.39
C PRO A 14 4.75 12.19 -9.90
N VAL A 15 5.05 11.02 -10.46
CA VAL A 15 4.78 10.74 -11.89
C VAL A 15 3.29 10.66 -12.21
N TYR A 16 2.48 10.48 -11.16
CA TYR A 16 1.03 10.47 -11.22
C TYR A 16 0.47 11.10 -9.96
N ARG A 17 -0.49 12.01 -10.15
CA ARG A 17 -1.28 12.61 -9.08
C ARG A 17 -2.74 12.69 -9.51
N ALA A 18 -3.64 12.39 -8.60
CA ALA A 18 -5.06 12.63 -8.79
C ALA A 18 -5.76 12.98 -7.47
N ASP A 19 -6.84 13.77 -7.55
CA ASP A 19 -7.72 14.15 -6.44
C ASP A 19 -9.17 13.93 -6.89
N PHE A 20 -9.87 12.98 -6.26
CA PHE A 20 -11.25 12.69 -6.59
C PHE A 20 -11.96 11.91 -5.47
N ALA A 21 -13.29 11.87 -5.55
CA ALA A 21 -14.11 11.00 -4.71
C ALA A 21 -14.07 9.56 -5.24
N MET A 22 -13.70 8.61 -4.39
CA MET A 22 -13.61 7.19 -4.74
C MET A 22 -14.99 6.59 -4.95
N GLY A 23 -15.17 5.96 -6.11
CA GLY A 23 -16.35 5.19 -6.49
C GLY A 23 -16.03 3.71 -6.71
N GLU A 24 -17.05 2.93 -7.02
CA GLU A 24 -16.98 1.47 -7.18
C GLU A 24 -15.91 1.00 -8.18
N HIS A 25 -15.62 1.82 -9.20
CA HIS A 25 -14.65 1.47 -10.24
C HIS A 25 -13.26 2.07 -10.03
N SER A 26 -13.07 2.92 -9.02
CA SER A 26 -11.83 3.66 -8.82
C SER A 26 -10.63 2.75 -8.60
N ALA A 27 -10.77 1.70 -7.76
CA ALA A 27 -9.68 0.76 -7.50
C ALA A 27 -9.19 0.05 -8.77
N ARG A 28 -10.11 -0.40 -9.64
CA ARG A 28 -9.77 -1.04 -10.92
C ARG A 28 -9.02 -0.07 -11.83
N HIS A 29 -9.47 1.19 -11.92
CA HIS A 29 -8.84 2.19 -12.77
C HIS A 29 -7.43 2.52 -12.28
N LEU A 30 -7.27 2.75 -10.98
CA LEU A 30 -6.00 3.06 -10.34
C LEU A 30 -4.98 1.92 -10.43
N ARG A 31 -5.40 0.66 -10.27
CA ARG A 31 -4.55 -0.52 -10.52
C ARG A 31 -4.02 -0.53 -11.95
N ARG A 32 -4.87 -0.24 -12.93
CA ARG A 32 -4.49 -0.22 -14.35
C ARG A 32 -3.46 0.88 -14.64
N ILE A 33 -3.64 2.05 -14.05
CA ILE A 33 -2.68 3.15 -14.12
C ILE A 33 -1.34 2.74 -13.50
N LEU A 34 -1.36 2.21 -12.27
CA LEU A 34 -0.16 1.74 -11.58
C LEU A 34 0.59 0.70 -12.42
N ARG A 35 -0.12 -0.29 -12.98
CA ARG A 35 0.46 -1.31 -13.85
C ARG A 35 1.13 -0.73 -15.10
N LEU A 36 0.53 0.29 -15.71
CA LEU A 36 1.12 0.96 -16.88
C LEU A 36 2.46 1.61 -16.54
N TYR A 37 2.55 2.31 -15.40
CA TYR A 37 3.81 2.88 -14.94
C TYR A 37 4.84 1.81 -14.61
N LEU A 38 4.46 0.77 -13.87
CA LEU A 38 5.37 -0.32 -13.50
C LEU A 38 5.91 -1.06 -14.72
N ASN A 39 5.07 -1.33 -15.72
CA ASN A 39 5.50 -1.91 -16.99
C ASN A 39 6.47 -0.98 -17.73
N GLY A 40 6.16 0.32 -17.79
CA GLY A 40 7.03 1.32 -18.42
C GLY A 40 8.40 1.46 -17.76
N TRP A 41 8.50 1.15 -16.46
CA TRP A 41 9.76 1.17 -15.71
C TRP A 41 10.47 -0.19 -15.64
N GLY A 42 9.90 -1.25 -16.22
CA GLY A 42 10.44 -2.61 -16.12
C GLY A 42 10.24 -3.26 -14.75
N LEU A 43 9.42 -2.69 -13.88
CA LEU A 43 9.11 -3.16 -12.52
C LEU A 43 7.97 -4.18 -12.49
N VAL A 44 7.92 -5.07 -13.49
CA VAL A 44 6.84 -6.06 -13.63
C VAL A 44 6.76 -7.05 -12.46
N GLY A 45 7.89 -7.34 -11.82
CA GLY A 45 7.98 -8.29 -10.70
C GLY A 45 7.25 -7.85 -9.43
N VAL A 46 7.02 -6.54 -9.25
CA VAL A 46 6.32 -6.00 -8.08
C VAL A 46 4.86 -5.59 -8.38
N ALA A 47 4.41 -5.77 -9.62
CA ALA A 47 3.11 -5.24 -10.06
C ALA A 47 1.93 -5.81 -9.28
N ASP A 48 1.89 -7.12 -9.05
CA ASP A 48 0.78 -7.75 -8.34
C ASP A 48 0.73 -7.34 -6.86
N ALA A 49 1.89 -7.26 -6.21
CA ALA A 49 2.00 -6.81 -4.82
C ALA A 49 1.55 -5.35 -4.67
N ALA A 50 2.04 -4.46 -5.55
CA ALA A 50 1.70 -3.05 -5.53
C ALA A 50 0.21 -2.81 -5.86
N GLU A 51 -0.36 -3.56 -6.81
CA GLU A 51 -1.79 -3.48 -7.13
C GLU A 51 -2.68 -3.92 -5.97
N LEU A 52 -2.30 -4.98 -5.27
CA LEU A 52 -3.04 -5.48 -4.11
C LEU A 52 -2.97 -4.47 -2.97
N ALA A 53 -1.78 -4.01 -2.59
CA ALA A 53 -1.61 -3.01 -1.54
C ALA A 53 -2.39 -1.72 -1.86
N PHE A 54 -2.36 -1.25 -3.12
CA PHE A 54 -3.11 -0.07 -3.51
C PHE A 54 -4.62 -0.29 -3.43
N THR A 55 -5.11 -1.47 -3.80
CA THR A 55 -6.53 -1.81 -3.69
C THR A 55 -7.01 -1.74 -2.24
N GLU A 56 -6.23 -2.27 -1.30
CA GLU A 56 -6.56 -2.21 0.12
C GLU A 56 -6.57 -0.77 0.67
N LEU A 57 -5.64 0.08 0.23
CA LEU A 57 -5.67 1.51 0.61
C LEU A 57 -6.92 2.21 0.06
N ILE A 58 -7.32 1.94 -1.19
CA ILE A 58 -8.54 2.51 -1.76
C ILE A 58 -9.80 1.97 -1.08
N ALA A 59 -9.83 0.68 -0.73
CA ALA A 59 -10.92 0.09 0.04
C ALA A 59 -11.05 0.76 1.42
N ASN A 60 -9.93 1.05 2.09
CA ASN A 60 -9.94 1.80 3.35
C ASN A 60 -10.51 3.21 3.19
N VAL A 61 -10.18 3.92 2.10
CA VAL A 61 -10.80 5.23 1.81
C VAL A 61 -12.31 5.10 1.66
N VAL A 62 -12.78 4.15 0.85
CA VAL A 62 -14.21 3.95 0.59
C VAL A 62 -14.97 3.62 1.88
N ARG A 63 -14.38 2.83 2.79
CA ARG A 63 -15.01 2.40 4.04
C ARG A 63 -14.97 3.46 5.14
N HIS A 64 -13.87 4.20 5.26
CA HIS A 64 -13.58 4.97 6.48
C HIS A 64 -13.46 6.48 6.28
N VAL A 65 -13.42 6.99 5.04
CA VAL A 65 -13.27 8.41 4.77
C VAL A 65 -14.63 9.03 4.39
N PRO A 66 -15.14 9.99 5.19
CA PRO A 66 -16.35 10.73 4.84
C PRO A 66 -16.24 11.38 3.45
N GLY A 67 -17.25 11.20 2.60
CA GLY A 67 -17.24 11.70 1.23
C GLY A 67 -16.27 10.98 0.27
N ARG A 68 -15.52 9.98 0.76
CA ARG A 68 -14.62 9.10 -0.01
C ARG A 68 -13.56 9.87 -0.82
N ARG A 69 -13.29 11.12 -0.48
CA ARG A 69 -12.34 11.98 -1.21
C ARG A 69 -10.93 11.74 -0.68
N CYS A 70 -10.01 11.47 -1.58
CA CYS A 70 -8.59 11.40 -1.27
C CYS A 70 -7.74 11.86 -2.46
N GLN A 71 -6.46 12.05 -2.21
CA GLN A 71 -5.42 12.28 -3.19
C GLN A 71 -4.56 11.03 -3.30
N THR A 72 -4.27 10.61 -4.52
CA THR A 72 -3.39 9.47 -4.79
C THR A 72 -2.15 9.95 -5.51
N PHE A 73 -0.99 9.43 -5.11
CA PHE A 73 0.30 9.74 -5.70
C PHE A 73 1.06 8.46 -6.01
N ILE A 74 1.77 8.42 -7.13
CA ILE A 74 2.70 7.35 -7.49
C ILE A 74 4.06 7.98 -7.74
N PHE A 75 5.08 7.42 -7.11
CA PHE A 75 6.47 7.82 -7.26
C PHE A 75 7.28 6.62 -7.71
N ARG A 76 8.24 6.84 -8.61
CA ARG A 76 9.31 5.89 -8.86
C ARG A 76 10.39 6.17 -7.82
N LEU A 77 10.83 5.15 -7.09
CA LEU A 77 11.87 5.33 -6.08
C LEU A 77 13.24 5.65 -6.73
N PRO A 78 14.15 6.33 -5.99
CA PRO A 78 15.52 6.60 -6.44
C PRO A 78 16.24 5.33 -6.91
N ASP A 79 17.21 5.52 -7.80
CA ASP A 79 17.99 4.45 -8.45
C ASP A 79 17.16 3.45 -9.29
N GLY A 80 15.84 3.68 -9.39
CA GLY A 80 14.93 2.89 -10.21
C GLY A 80 14.48 1.58 -9.57
N ASP A 81 14.75 1.40 -8.27
CA ASP A 81 14.62 0.12 -7.57
C ASP A 81 13.23 -0.14 -6.97
N GLY A 82 12.21 0.64 -7.34
CA GLY A 82 10.86 0.36 -6.86
C GLY A 82 9.84 1.46 -7.10
N VAL A 83 8.71 1.31 -6.43
CA VAL A 83 7.57 2.23 -6.47
C VAL A 83 7.14 2.59 -5.06
N ARG A 84 6.75 3.84 -4.86
CA ARG A 84 6.00 4.30 -3.69
C ARG A 84 4.63 4.77 -4.12
N VAL A 85 3.60 4.36 -3.39
CA VAL A 85 2.23 4.82 -3.60
C VAL A 85 1.74 5.46 -2.31
N GLU A 86 1.14 6.64 -2.42
CA GLU A 86 0.59 7.37 -1.30
C GLU A 86 -0.91 7.66 -1.52
N VAL A 87 -1.69 7.52 -0.46
CA VAL A 87 -3.11 7.87 -0.42
C VAL A 87 -3.35 8.81 0.76
N ALA A 88 -3.63 10.07 0.45
CA ALA A 88 -3.86 11.13 1.43
C ALA A 88 -5.34 11.49 1.52
N ASP A 89 -5.90 11.53 2.72
CA ASP A 89 -7.31 11.86 2.95
C ASP A 89 -7.48 12.85 4.12
N GLY A 90 -8.67 13.46 4.20
CA GLY A 90 -9.01 14.46 5.22
C GLY A 90 -9.57 13.87 6.52
N CYS A 91 -9.48 12.54 6.72
CA CYS A 91 -9.93 11.89 7.95
C CYS A 91 -8.74 11.64 8.88
N PRO A 92 -8.71 12.23 10.09
CA PRO A 92 -7.58 12.10 11.01
C PRO A 92 -7.50 10.74 11.70
N THR A 93 -8.51 9.90 11.52
CA THR A 93 -8.56 8.57 12.12
C THR A 93 -7.46 7.70 11.54
N VAL A 94 -6.43 7.40 12.34
CA VAL A 94 -5.34 6.50 11.96
C VAL A 94 -5.88 5.08 11.85
N PRO A 95 -5.68 4.40 10.71
CA PRO A 95 -6.14 3.03 10.54
C PRO A 95 -5.31 2.12 11.44
N ARG A 96 -5.99 1.22 12.16
CA ARG A 96 -5.34 0.27 13.06
C ARG A 96 -5.06 -1.03 12.31
N VAL A 97 -3.85 -1.58 12.48
CA VAL A 97 -3.58 -2.97 12.12
C VAL A 97 -4.28 -3.82 13.18
N ALA A 98 -5.37 -4.49 12.82
CA ALA A 98 -6.03 -5.40 13.73
C ALA A 98 -5.45 -6.80 13.55
N GLU A 99 -4.92 -7.38 14.63
CA GLU A 99 -4.81 -8.83 14.78
C GLU A 99 -6.20 -9.38 15.14
N GLY A 100 -7.15 -9.24 14.21
CA GLY A 100 -8.54 -9.64 14.40
C GLY A 100 -8.80 -11.08 13.95
N ASP A 101 -9.82 -11.70 14.55
CA ASP A 101 -10.36 -13.02 14.21
C ASP A 101 -10.66 -13.12 12.70
N VAL A 102 -10.59 -14.33 12.15
CA VAL A 102 -10.62 -14.63 10.70
C VAL A 102 -11.97 -14.28 10.04
N LEU A 103 -12.87 -13.62 10.76
CA LEU A 103 -14.21 -13.25 10.32
C LEU A 103 -14.50 -11.74 10.43
N ASP A 104 -13.60 -10.94 11.01
CA ASP A 104 -13.76 -9.48 11.04
C ASP A 104 -13.06 -8.82 9.83
N GLU A 105 -13.84 -8.33 8.88
CA GLU A 105 -13.35 -7.78 7.61
C GLU A 105 -12.70 -6.39 7.75
N GLY A 106 -12.99 -5.68 8.84
CA GLY A 106 -12.63 -4.26 8.99
C GLY A 106 -11.14 -3.95 9.14
N GLY A 107 -10.32 -4.94 9.53
CA GLY A 107 -8.90 -4.73 9.88
C GLY A 107 -7.87 -5.40 8.96
N ARG A 108 -8.31 -6.22 8.00
CA ARG A 108 -7.42 -7.05 7.17
C ARG A 108 -6.64 -6.28 6.11
N GLY A 109 -7.17 -5.14 5.65
CA GLY A 109 -6.57 -4.42 4.53
C GLY A 109 -5.12 -4.01 4.82
N LEU A 110 -4.84 -3.52 6.04
CA LEU A 110 -3.46 -3.20 6.42
C LEU A 110 -2.59 -4.42 6.71
N VAL A 111 -3.18 -5.55 7.12
CA VAL A 111 -2.45 -6.82 7.25
C VAL A 111 -1.96 -7.28 5.87
N LEU A 112 -2.82 -7.17 4.84
CA LEU A 112 -2.43 -7.48 3.46
C LEU A 112 -1.37 -6.52 2.95
N VAL A 113 -1.52 -5.20 3.16
CA VAL A 113 -0.47 -4.22 2.82
C VAL A 113 0.85 -4.58 3.50
N ALA A 114 0.83 -4.88 4.81
CA ALA A 114 2.02 -5.26 5.56
C ALA A 114 2.65 -6.58 5.09
N ALA A 115 1.87 -7.48 4.50
CA ALA A 115 2.35 -8.77 4.01
C ALA A 115 2.98 -8.69 2.61
N VAL A 116 2.59 -7.72 1.77
CA VAL A 116 3.02 -7.64 0.36
C VAL A 116 3.94 -6.46 0.05
N ALA A 117 3.98 -5.44 0.89
CA ALA A 117 4.87 -4.30 0.72
C ALA A 117 6.18 -4.47 1.50
N ASP A 118 7.29 -3.98 0.96
CA ASP A 118 8.60 -3.97 1.63
C ASP A 118 8.61 -2.95 2.78
N LYS A 119 7.98 -1.80 2.58
CA LYS A 119 7.75 -0.79 3.61
C LYS A 119 6.36 -0.22 3.47
N TRP A 120 5.80 0.22 4.59
CA TRP A 120 4.56 0.98 4.60
C TRP A 120 4.47 1.82 5.86
N GLY A 121 3.61 2.83 5.84
CA GLY A 121 3.46 3.73 6.97
C GLY A 121 2.22 4.59 6.90
N VAL A 122 2.01 5.35 7.98
CA VAL A 122 0.97 6.36 8.08
C VAL A 122 1.62 7.66 8.57
N GLU A 123 1.41 8.73 7.84
CA GLU A 123 1.82 10.08 8.20
C GLU A 123 0.57 10.90 8.52
N VAL A 124 0.45 11.36 9.77
CA VAL A 124 -0.63 12.26 10.16
C VAL A 124 -0.21 13.69 9.83
N ARG A 125 -1.11 14.47 9.20
CA ARG A 125 -0.84 15.86 8.90
C ARG A 125 -0.63 16.64 10.21
N ARG A 126 0.32 17.58 10.21
CA ARG A 126 0.66 18.39 11.41
C ARG A 126 -0.52 19.20 11.94
N ASP A 127 -1.44 19.59 11.06
CA ASP A 127 -2.68 20.30 11.40
C ASP A 127 -3.76 19.39 12.01
N GLY A 128 -3.52 18.07 12.08
CA GLY A 128 -4.49 17.09 12.54
C GLY A 128 -5.71 16.92 11.62
N GLY A 129 -5.68 17.49 10.42
CA GLY A 129 -6.82 17.53 9.49
C GLY A 129 -6.89 16.34 8.52
N GLY A 130 -6.01 15.34 8.67
CA GLY A 130 -5.95 14.21 7.75
C GLY A 130 -4.69 13.38 7.91
N LYS A 131 -4.55 12.41 7.02
CA LYS A 131 -3.43 11.47 7.02
C LYS A 131 -3.05 11.07 5.60
N THR A 132 -1.84 10.56 5.46
CA THR A 132 -1.34 9.87 4.28
C THR A 132 -0.98 8.45 4.68
N VAL A 133 -1.59 7.46 4.04
CA VAL A 133 -1.16 6.06 4.13
C VAL A 133 -0.34 5.74 2.89
N TRP A 134 0.79 5.08 3.06
CA TRP A 134 1.72 4.82 1.96
C TRP A 134 2.33 3.44 2.06
N PHE A 135 2.81 2.93 0.92
CA PHE A 135 3.62 1.72 0.84
C PHE A 135 4.71 1.86 -0.25
N GLU A 136 5.76 1.06 -0.11
CA GLU A 136 6.86 0.88 -1.05
C GLU A 136 6.96 -0.60 -1.45
N CYS A 137 7.12 -0.85 -2.74
CA CYS A 137 7.48 -2.17 -3.27
C CYS A 137 8.82 -2.04 -4.02
N LEU A 138 9.81 -2.83 -3.63
CA LEU A 138 11.15 -2.82 -4.17
C LEU A 138 11.32 -3.94 -5.20
N ALA A 139 11.94 -3.64 -6.33
CA ALA A 139 12.39 -4.67 -7.24
C ALA A 139 13.38 -5.56 -6.48
N ALA A 140 13.20 -6.89 -6.58
CA ALA A 140 14.22 -7.80 -6.11
C ALA A 140 15.54 -7.45 -6.82
N ALA A 141 16.61 -7.27 -6.05
CA ALA A 141 17.93 -7.07 -6.62
C ALA A 141 18.21 -8.21 -7.62
N PRO A 142 18.69 -7.91 -8.85
CA PRO A 142 18.99 -8.95 -9.82
C PRO A 142 20.07 -9.89 -9.25
N GLY A 143 19.64 -11.03 -8.68
CA GLY A 143 20.52 -11.99 -8.01
C GLY A 143 19.91 -12.79 -6.85
N ALA A 144 18.78 -12.39 -6.27
CA ALA A 144 18.12 -13.18 -5.22
C ALA A 144 17.24 -14.27 -5.84
N GLY A 145 17.86 -15.39 -6.22
CA GLY A 145 17.19 -16.59 -6.69
C GLY A 145 16.14 -17.11 -5.69
N ALA A 146 15.09 -17.71 -6.26
CA ALA A 146 13.96 -18.33 -5.58
C ALA A 146 14.38 -19.19 -4.38
N GLY A 147 14.22 -18.64 -3.17
CA GLY A 147 14.19 -19.41 -1.95
C GLY A 147 12.79 -20.02 -1.79
N SER A 148 12.66 -21.31 -2.08
CA SER A 148 11.46 -22.09 -1.77
C SER A 148 11.18 -22.00 -0.26
N VAL A 149 10.15 -21.24 0.13
CA VAL A 149 9.61 -21.32 1.49
C VAL A 149 8.65 -22.49 1.52
N THR A 150 9.14 -23.66 1.94
CA THR A 150 8.30 -24.80 2.29
C THR A 150 7.60 -24.47 3.61
N PRO A 151 6.25 -24.40 3.67
CA PRO A 151 5.57 -24.13 4.92
C PRO A 151 5.65 -25.38 5.80
N THR A 152 6.40 -25.29 6.90
CA THR A 152 6.41 -26.31 7.95
C THR A 152 5.11 -26.21 8.74
N VAL A 153 4.19 -27.14 8.49
CA VAL A 153 2.97 -27.32 9.28
C VAL A 153 3.36 -27.88 10.65
N ARG A 154 3.10 -27.12 11.72
CA ARG A 154 3.26 -27.58 13.10
C ARG A 154 2.15 -28.60 13.41
N PRO A 155 2.47 -29.81 13.92
CA PRO A 155 1.42 -30.77 14.28
C PRO A 155 0.63 -30.27 15.50
N ALA A 156 -0.69 -30.45 15.45
CA ALA A 156 -1.61 -30.14 16.55
C ALA A 156 -1.38 -31.09 17.75
N PRO A 157 -1.56 -30.63 19.00
CA PRO A 157 -1.49 -31.50 20.17
C PRO A 157 -2.68 -32.47 20.17
N ARG A 158 -2.40 -33.74 20.46
CA ARG A 158 -3.40 -34.81 20.60
C ARG A 158 -4.18 -34.67 21.92
N PRO A 159 -5.41 -35.21 21.99
CA PRO A 159 -6.35 -35.02 23.10
C PRO A 159 -5.83 -35.52 24.45
#